data_AF-A0A2D8U789-F1
#
_entry.id   AF-A0A2D8U789-F1
#
_cell.length_a   1.000
_cell.length_b   1.000
_cell.length_c   1.000
_cell.angle_alpha   90.00
_cell.angle_beta   90.00
_cell.angle_gamma   90.00
#
_symmetry.space_group_name_H-M   'P 1'
#
loop_
_entity.id
_entity.type
_entity.pdbx_description
1 polymer ?
#
loop_
_entity_poly.entity_id
_entity_poly.type
_entity_poly.pdbx_seq_one_letter_code
_entity_poly.pdbx_strand_id
1 'polypeptide(L)'
;MADSKKTSCLYNIDEKNAYDRSILHKAAYYSGSATLLENLIMQGAEVNARDKGAWTPLHLAAKNGHVEALKILLENGANVNVKDIKHGWTPLHIAIVSKQFKAANILIRAGSSINERDKWGNSAQKLFELSGIQE
;
A
#
# COMPACT_ATOMS: atom_id res chain seq x y z
N MET A 1 19.12 -27.30 14.29
CA MET A 1 19.22 -26.12 13.40
C MET A 1 18.49 -26.47 12.11
N ALA A 2 17.32 -25.94 11.75
CA ALA A 2 16.71 -24.67 12.12
C ALA A 2 15.20 -24.80 12.44
N ASP A 3 14.86 -24.15 13.55
CA ASP A 3 13.67 -23.35 13.89
C ASP A 3 12.27 -23.74 13.37
N SER A 4 11.54 -24.38 14.27
CA SER A 4 10.23 -23.94 14.78
C SER A 4 9.57 -22.72 14.12
N LYS A 5 8.85 -22.92 13.00
CA LYS A 5 7.67 -22.13 12.63
C LYS A 5 6.58 -23.01 12.00
N LYS A 6 6.19 -24.07 12.71
CA LYS A 6 4.84 -24.65 12.58
C LYS A 6 4.00 -24.04 13.69
N THR A 7 3.40 -22.88 13.43
CA THR A 7 2.42 -22.31 14.36
C THR A 7 1.20 -21.83 13.57
N SER A 8 0.11 -22.59 13.73
CA SER A 8 -1.28 -22.27 13.38
C SER A 8 -1.62 -22.09 11.89
N CYS A 9 -2.32 -23.09 11.37
CA CYS A 9 -2.81 -23.25 10.00
C CYS A 9 -3.56 -22.02 9.44
N LEU A 10 -3.14 -21.56 8.25
CA LEU A 10 -3.97 -21.36 7.03
C LEU A 10 -3.19 -20.65 5.90
N TYR A 11 -2.10 -19.92 6.21
CA TYR A 11 -1.35 -19.17 5.20
C TYR A 11 0.16 -19.13 5.47
N ASN A 12 0.96 -19.29 4.42
CA ASN A 12 2.41 -19.08 4.47
C ASN A 12 2.71 -17.58 4.28
N ILE A 13 3.23 -16.92 5.31
CA ILE A 13 3.53 -15.49 5.32
C ILE A 13 4.65 -15.08 4.34
N ASP A 14 5.56 -15.99 4.05
CA ASP A 14 6.70 -15.78 3.14
C ASP A 14 6.37 -16.16 1.69
N GLU A 15 5.20 -16.74 1.45
CA GLU A 15 4.79 -17.15 0.11
C GLU A 15 4.54 -15.94 -0.78
N LYS A 16 5.22 -15.93 -1.92
CA LYS A 16 5.07 -14.94 -2.98
C LYS A 16 4.51 -15.61 -4.23
N ASN A 17 3.60 -14.93 -4.91
CA ASN A 17 3.08 -15.40 -6.20
C ASN A 17 4.03 -15.05 -7.36
N ALA A 18 3.62 -15.34 -8.60
CA ALA A 18 4.38 -15.00 -9.81
C ALA A 18 4.66 -13.49 -10.02
N TYR A 19 4.04 -12.60 -9.23
CA TYR A 19 4.27 -11.15 -9.23
C TYR A 19 5.07 -10.67 -8.01
N ASP A 20 5.65 -11.58 -7.23
CA ASP A 20 6.33 -11.33 -5.95
C ASP A 20 5.41 -10.72 -4.87
N ARG A 21 4.09 -10.86 -5.03
CA ARG A 21 3.13 -10.36 -4.04
C ARG A 21 3.05 -11.31 -2.85
N SER A 22 3.41 -10.79 -1.69
CA SER A 22 3.18 -11.44 -0.39
C SER A 22 1.69 -11.56 -0.08
N ILE A 23 1.37 -12.32 0.97
CA ILE A 23 -0.01 -12.40 1.47
C ILE A 23 -0.57 -11.03 1.89
N LEU A 24 0.28 -10.15 2.43
CA LEU A 24 -0.14 -8.82 2.86
C LEU A 24 -0.58 -7.95 1.67
N HIS A 25 0.03 -8.12 0.49
CA HIS A 25 -0.46 -7.50 -0.74
C HIS A 25 -1.85 -7.99 -1.12
N LYS A 26 -2.11 -9.30 -1.00
CA LYS A 26 -3.42 -9.88 -1.32
C LYS A 26 -4.49 -9.36 -0.35
N ALA A 27 -4.20 -9.33 0.95
CA ALA A 27 -5.12 -8.81 1.97
C ALA A 27 -5.44 -7.32 1.74
N ALA A 28 -4.41 -6.51 1.50
CA ALA A 28 -4.57 -5.08 1.20
C ALA A 28 -5.29 -4.82 -0.13
N TYR A 29 -5.26 -5.76 -1.07
CA TYR A 29 -5.98 -5.66 -2.33
C TYR A 29 -7.45 -6.09 -2.22
N TYR A 30 -7.73 -7.29 -1.70
CA TYR A 30 -9.03 -7.93 -1.81
C TYR A 30 -10.03 -7.51 -0.75
N SER A 31 -9.63 -7.43 0.52
CA SER A 31 -10.64 -7.46 1.59
C SER A 31 -10.72 -6.18 2.41
N GLY A 32 -9.68 -5.33 2.41
CA GLY A 32 -9.63 -4.20 3.35
C GLY A 32 -9.87 -4.64 4.82
N SER A 33 -9.81 -5.95 5.10
CA SER A 33 -10.30 -6.54 6.33
C SER A 33 -9.24 -6.30 7.37
N ALA A 34 -9.57 -5.39 8.28
CA ALA A 34 -8.70 -4.93 9.34
C ALA A 34 -8.10 -6.11 10.13
N THR A 35 -8.96 -7.03 10.55
CA THR A 35 -8.59 -8.20 11.33
C THR A 35 -7.63 -9.13 10.60
N LEU A 36 -7.78 -9.32 9.28
CA LEU A 36 -6.84 -10.13 8.51
C LEU A 36 -5.47 -9.44 8.42
N LEU A 37 -5.43 -8.14 8.15
CA LEU A 37 -4.18 -7.39 8.06
C LEU A 37 -3.43 -7.37 9.40
N GLU A 38 -4.11 -7.07 10.49
CA GLU A 38 -3.53 -7.10 11.84
C GLU A 38 -2.95 -8.46 12.19
N ASN A 39 -3.70 -9.54 11.95
CA ASN A 39 -3.23 -10.90 12.22
C ASN A 39 -1.98 -11.24 11.41
N LEU A 40 -1.93 -10.88 10.12
CA LEU A 40 -0.76 -11.13 9.28
C LEU A 40 0.47 -10.35 9.74
N ILE A 41 0.29 -9.08 10.13
CA ILE A 41 1.39 -8.26 10.64
C ILE A 41 1.91 -8.79 11.97
N MET A 42 1.02 -9.19 12.89
CA MET A 42 1.38 -9.84 14.15
C MET A 42 2.14 -11.16 13.94
N GLN A 43 1.83 -11.90 12.87
CA GLN A 43 2.55 -13.12 12.49
C GLN A 43 3.93 -12.84 11.85
N GLY A 44 4.29 -11.57 11.66
CA GLY A 44 5.58 -11.15 11.11
C GLY A 44 5.57 -10.89 9.60
N ALA A 45 4.42 -10.66 8.98
CA ALA A 45 4.36 -10.26 7.58
C ALA A 45 5.07 -8.90 7.36
N GLU A 46 5.90 -8.83 6.33
CA GLU A 46 6.64 -7.60 6.00
C GLU A 46 5.69 -6.52 5.45
N VAL A 47 5.44 -5.48 6.26
CA VAL A 47 4.55 -4.34 5.95
C VAL A 47 4.98 -3.59 4.69
N ASN A 48 6.29 -3.46 4.50
CA ASN A 48 6.91 -2.75 3.39
C ASN A 48 7.37 -3.67 2.25
N ALA A 49 6.87 -4.91 2.21
CA ALA A 49 7.18 -5.86 1.15
C ALA A 49 6.91 -5.24 -0.21
N ARG A 50 7.77 -5.53 -1.18
CA ARG A 50 7.66 -4.99 -2.54
C ARG A 50 7.40 -6.11 -3.53
N ASP A 51 6.40 -5.91 -4.37
CA ASP A 51 6.13 -6.78 -5.52
C ASP A 51 7.06 -6.45 -6.71
N LYS A 52 6.94 -7.15 -7.84
CA LYS A 52 7.77 -6.93 -9.04
C LYS A 52 7.72 -5.50 -9.59
N GLY A 53 6.63 -4.78 -9.32
CA GLY A 53 6.45 -3.37 -9.69
C GLY A 53 7.01 -2.41 -8.64
N ALA A 54 7.65 -2.92 -7.60
CA ALA A 54 8.00 -2.19 -6.39
C ALA A 54 6.77 -1.63 -5.63
N TRP A 55 5.58 -2.17 -5.88
CA TRP A 55 4.38 -1.79 -5.14
C TRP A 55 4.43 -2.44 -3.76
N THR A 56 3.94 -1.70 -2.78
CA THR A 56 3.74 -2.19 -1.41
C THR A 56 2.26 -2.47 -1.15
N PRO A 57 1.90 -3.17 -0.07
CA PRO A 57 0.51 -3.31 0.35
C PRO A 57 -0.22 -1.95 0.45
N LEU A 58 0.50 -0.90 0.87
CA LEU A 58 -0.04 0.46 0.95
C LEU A 58 -0.45 1.02 -0.42
N HIS A 59 0.28 0.72 -1.51
CA HIS A 59 -0.11 1.12 -2.87
C HIS A 59 -1.42 0.44 -3.29
N LEU A 60 -1.60 -0.84 -2.97
CA LEU A 60 -2.80 -1.59 -3.33
C LEU A 60 -4.03 -1.11 -2.54
N ALA A 61 -3.86 -0.87 -1.24
CA ALA A 61 -4.92 -0.28 -0.40
C ALA A 61 -5.31 1.13 -0.89
N ALA A 62 -4.33 1.95 -1.26
CA ALA A 62 -4.56 3.30 -1.80
C ALA A 62 -5.33 3.27 -3.13
N LYS A 63 -4.97 2.35 -4.04
CA LYS A 63 -5.65 2.15 -5.33
C LYS A 63 -7.13 1.82 -5.16
N ASN A 64 -7.44 0.92 -4.24
CA ASN A 64 -8.80 0.42 -4.02
C ASN A 64 -9.61 1.29 -3.04
N GLY A 65 -8.99 2.28 -2.40
CA GLY A 65 -9.66 3.14 -1.43
C GLY A 65 -9.95 2.48 -0.08
N HIS A 66 -9.21 1.41 0.25
CA HIS A 66 -9.42 0.63 1.49
C HIS A 66 -8.88 1.39 2.70
N VAL A 67 -9.70 2.30 3.22
CA VAL A 67 -9.38 3.22 4.33
C VAL A 67 -8.85 2.51 5.57
N GLU A 68 -9.52 1.45 6.02
CA GLU A 68 -9.08 0.73 7.24
C GLU A 68 -7.76 0.00 7.02
N ALA A 69 -7.56 -0.59 5.83
CA ALA A 69 -6.28 -1.18 5.47
C ALA A 69 -5.14 -0.16 5.45
N LEU A 70 -5.39 1.06 4.94
CA LEU A 70 -4.41 2.13 4.98
C LEU A 70 -4.01 2.46 6.41
N LYS A 71 -4.98 2.69 7.31
CA LYS A 71 -4.70 3.02 8.71
C LYS A 71 -3.84 1.97 9.39
N ILE A 72 -4.22 0.70 9.28
CA ILE A 72 -3.49 -0.40 9.93
C ILE A 72 -2.06 -0.52 9.39
N LEU A 73 -1.88 -0.41 8.07
CA LEU A 73 -0.55 -0.45 7.47
C LEU A 73 0.30 0.74 7.97
N LEU A 74 -0.28 1.93 8.05
CA LEU A 74 0.41 3.14 8.52
C LEU A 74 0.80 3.06 10.00
N GLU A 75 -0.11 2.59 10.85
CA GLU A 75 0.12 2.36 12.29
C GLU A 75 1.23 1.34 12.53
N ASN A 76 1.40 0.39 11.61
CA ASN A 76 2.45 -0.63 11.64
C ASN A 76 3.73 -0.23 10.86
N GLY A 77 3.93 1.06 10.58
CA GLY A 77 5.17 1.57 10.00
C GLY A 77 5.31 1.40 8.49
N ALA A 78 4.20 1.36 7.75
CA ALA A 78 4.24 1.41 6.30
C ALA A 78 4.84 2.74 5.83
N ASN A 79 5.79 2.67 4.89
CA ASN A 79 6.40 3.84 4.30
C ASN A 79 5.45 4.46 3.26
N VAL A 80 5.08 5.72 3.49
CA VAL A 80 4.10 6.48 2.71
C VAL A 80 4.63 7.12 1.44
N ASN A 81 5.95 7.21 1.29
CA ASN A 81 6.63 7.87 0.18
C ASN A 81 7.35 6.87 -0.74
N VAL A 82 7.02 5.58 -0.62
CA VAL A 82 7.58 4.54 -1.47
C VAL A 82 7.16 4.78 -2.92
N LYS A 83 8.11 4.74 -3.85
CA LYS A 83 7.83 4.88 -5.29
C LYS A 83 7.78 3.53 -5.99
N ASP A 84 6.82 3.37 -6.89
CA ASP A 84 6.80 2.23 -7.80
C ASP A 84 7.89 2.33 -8.87
N ILE A 85 8.29 1.19 -9.44
CA ILE A 85 9.36 1.16 -10.44
C ILE A 85 8.88 1.62 -11.81
N LYS A 86 7.60 1.51 -12.13
CA LYS A 86 7.10 1.77 -13.47
C LYS A 86 6.94 3.27 -13.70
N HIS A 87 6.28 3.95 -12.77
CA HIS A 87 5.84 5.33 -12.92
C HIS A 87 6.53 6.30 -11.96
N GLY A 88 7.17 5.81 -10.90
CA GLY A 88 7.69 6.65 -9.82
C GLY A 88 6.58 7.20 -8.92
N TRP A 89 5.40 6.58 -8.96
CA TRP A 89 4.22 6.94 -8.20
C TRP A 89 4.32 6.46 -6.77
N THR A 90 3.95 7.35 -5.86
CA THR A 90 3.72 7.03 -4.45
C THR A 90 2.29 6.51 -4.24
N PRO A 91 1.96 5.92 -3.07
CA PRO A 91 0.58 5.59 -2.73
C PRO A 91 -0.38 6.77 -2.91
N LEU A 92 0.08 8.00 -2.63
CA LEU A 92 -0.73 9.21 -2.83
C LEU A 92 -1.04 9.49 -4.31
N HIS A 93 -0.04 9.37 -5.21
CA HIS A 93 -0.27 9.51 -6.65
C HIS A 93 -1.36 8.53 -7.11
N ILE A 94 -1.27 7.27 -6.65
CA ILE A 94 -2.23 6.23 -7.00
C ILE A 94 -3.63 6.56 -6.46
N ALA A 95 -3.74 7.00 -5.21
CA ALA A 95 -5.02 7.37 -4.62
C ALA A 95 -5.71 8.50 -5.40
N ILE A 96 -4.95 9.54 -5.79
CA ILE A 96 -5.46 10.66 -6.59
C ILE A 96 -5.92 10.20 -7.98
N VAL A 97 -5.06 9.49 -8.72
CA VAL A 97 -5.38 9.02 -10.08
C VAL A 97 -6.56 8.03 -10.07
N SER A 98 -6.68 7.24 -9.00
CA SER A 98 -7.79 6.30 -8.80
C SER A 98 -9.04 6.96 -8.21
N LYS A 99 -9.04 8.29 -8.01
CA LYS A 99 -10.15 9.09 -7.45
C LYS A 99 -10.57 8.67 -6.03
N GLN A 100 -9.63 8.12 -5.26
CA GLN A 100 -9.85 7.67 -3.88
C GLN A 100 -9.52 8.78 -2.88
N PHE A 101 -10.34 9.83 -2.83
CA PHE A 101 -10.06 11.03 -2.03
C PHE A 101 -9.97 10.77 -0.52
N LYS A 102 -10.78 9.84 0.00
CA LYS A 102 -10.69 9.44 1.42
C LYS A 102 -9.34 8.81 1.73
N ALA A 103 -8.84 7.94 0.85
CA ALA A 103 -7.51 7.35 0.97
C ALA A 103 -6.41 8.41 0.83
N ALA A 104 -6.53 9.32 -0.13
CA ALA A 104 -5.59 10.42 -0.31
C ALA A 104 -5.49 11.30 0.95
N ASN A 105 -6.63 11.66 1.55
CA ASN A 105 -6.67 12.43 2.78
C ASN A 105 -5.98 11.72 3.96
N ILE A 106 -6.13 10.40 4.08
CA ILE A 106 -5.44 9.62 5.13
C ILE A 106 -3.93 9.63 4.88
N LEU A 107 -3.51 9.41 3.64
CA LEU A 107 -2.10 9.43 3.26
C LEU A 107 -1.45 10.80 3.51
N ILE A 108 -2.14 11.90 3.18
CA ILE A 108 -1.68 13.27 3.46
C ILE A 108 -1.53 13.48 4.98
N ARG A 109 -2.52 13.06 5.78
CA ARG A 109 -2.44 13.14 7.25
C ARG A 109 -1.33 12.29 7.83
N ALA A 110 -0.98 11.20 7.17
CA ALA A 110 0.12 10.31 7.56
C ALA A 110 1.51 10.82 7.10
N GLY A 111 1.60 12.02 6.54
CA GLY A 111 2.87 12.62 6.12
C GLY A 111 3.32 12.22 4.72
N SER A 112 2.41 11.80 3.84
CA SER A 112 2.73 11.66 2.42
C SER A 112 3.16 13.00 1.82
N SER A 113 4.26 12.96 1.09
CA SER A 113 4.79 14.13 0.41
C SER A 113 3.96 14.43 -0.85
N ILE A 114 3.15 15.49 -0.77
CA ILE A 114 2.24 15.93 -1.85
C ILE A 114 2.98 16.38 -3.13
N ASN A 115 4.24 16.78 -2.97
CA ASN A 115 5.09 17.36 -4.01
C ASN A 115 6.13 16.38 -4.57
N GLU A 116 6.11 15.11 -4.15
CA GLU A 116 6.97 14.10 -4.76
C GLU A 116 6.70 14.02 -6.24
N ARG A 117 7.77 14.03 -7.04
CA ARG A 117 7.66 13.96 -8.49
C ARG A 117 7.73 12.52 -8.94
N ASP A 118 6.81 12.17 -9.82
CA ASP A 118 6.86 10.96 -10.62
C ASP A 118 7.93 11.06 -11.73
N LYS A 119 8.05 10.01 -12.55
CA LYS A 119 9.05 9.97 -13.63
C LYS A 119 8.86 11.02 -14.72
N TRP A 120 7.69 11.64 -14.80
CA TRP A 120 7.37 12.69 -15.77
C TRP A 120 7.41 14.09 -15.14
N GLY A 121 7.84 14.18 -13.88
CA GLY A 121 7.94 15.44 -13.16
C GLY A 121 6.63 15.94 -12.57
N ASN A 122 5.55 15.15 -12.64
CA ASN A 122 4.26 15.51 -12.06
C ASN A 122 4.22 15.14 -10.58
N SER A 123 3.62 16.01 -9.76
CA SER A 123 3.33 15.70 -8.37
C SER A 123 1.91 15.17 -8.20
N ALA A 124 1.62 14.53 -7.07
CA ALA A 124 0.26 14.09 -6.74
C ALA A 124 -0.73 15.27 -6.73
N GLN A 125 -0.30 16.44 -6.22
CA GLN A 125 -1.08 17.68 -6.30
C GLN A 125 -1.35 18.08 -7.76
N LYS A 126 -0.34 18.08 -8.62
CA LYS A 126 -0.51 18.44 -10.03
C LYS A 126 -1.47 17.49 -10.75
N LEU A 127 -1.37 16.19 -10.48
CA LEU A 127 -2.28 15.18 -11.03
C LEU A 127 -3.72 15.39 -10.55
N PHE A 128 -3.92 15.80 -9.30
CA PHE A 128 -5.24 16.13 -8.76
C PHE A 128 -5.85 17.32 -9.52
N GLU A 129 -5.11 18.41 -9.67
CA GLU A 129 -5.55 19.60 -10.42
C GLU A 129 -5.88 19.28 -11.89
N LEU A 130 -5.06 18.45 -12.54
CA LEU A 130 -5.28 18.03 -13.93
C LEU A 130 -6.46 17.07 -14.10
N SER A 131 -6.85 16.36 -13.04
CA SER A 131 -7.95 15.38 -13.10
C SER A 131 -9.33 16.05 -13.29
N GLY A 132 -9.42 17.38 -13.16
CA GLY A 132 -10.62 18.16 -13.47
C GLY A 132 -11.79 17.92 -12.51
N ILE A 133 -11.52 17.36 -11.33
CA ILE A 133 -12.55 17.03 -10.34
C ILE A 133 -12.73 18.27 -9.48
N GLN A 134 -13.72 19.10 -9.86
CA GLN A 134 -14.31 20.07 -8.97
C GLN A 134 -15.11 19.31 -7.90
N GLU A 135 -15.03 19.78 -6.65
CA GLU A 135 -15.80 19.26 -5.51
C GLU A 135 -17.29 19.05 -5.80
#